data_AF-A0A1F5B9W9-F1
#
_entry.id   AF-A0A1F5B9W9-F1
#
_cell.length_a   1.000
_cell.length_b   1.000
_cell.length_c   1.000
_cell.angle_alpha   90.00
_cell.angle_beta   90.00
_cell.angle_gamma   90.00
#
_symmetry.space_group_name_H-M   'P 1'
#
loop_
_entity.id
_entity.type
_entity.pdbx_description
1 polymer ?
#
loop_
_entity_poly.entity_id
_entity_poly.type
_entity_poly.pdbx_seq_one_letter_code
_entity_poly.pdbx_strand_id
1 'polypeptide(L)'
;MRWVKLGLLASWLACSSGFSFSNAPDDPAIWKEFVASLKAGTLTVDRIRPLYGTDKELHLKWLKDLMKATGDNGALSDWDAPEIIPVGNLVHFVVKLRIGREMTTERSLSFIKEGGRWYFGHMENIMIRLDRIPPPPTSEFPPLPEETMTWQRNEILWSDLVRIYLATAKQNGRDFALNLFKTGDGYFVGAKSWVPFVPPARAFILYLCWAESRLYGNLVTLEKLTDEEAVVRMQTHFFFLYQRSSHMRQWLSFEEYRTIFETIWQDRAKNAGWKLAIEYQDPECLQVVLHFTKAA
;
A
#
# COMPACT_ATOMS: atom_id res chain seq x y z
N MET A 1 15.63 38.02 25.01
CA MET A 1 14.29 37.47 24.67
C MET A 1 13.95 36.43 25.73
N ARG A 2 12.82 36.64 26.43
CA ARG A 2 12.56 36.14 27.78
C ARG A 2 12.26 34.64 27.81
N TRP A 3 13.01 33.93 28.64
CA TRP A 3 12.68 32.60 29.14
C TRP A 3 11.53 32.73 30.14
N VAL A 4 10.40 32.08 29.86
CA VAL A 4 9.32 31.91 30.83
C VAL A 4 9.50 30.55 31.49
N LYS A 5 9.89 30.57 32.76
CA LYS A 5 9.72 29.45 33.69
C LYS A 5 8.23 29.23 33.89
N LEU A 6 7.74 28.02 33.65
CA LEU A 6 6.40 27.62 34.06
C LEU A 6 6.51 26.32 34.86
N GLY A 7 5.94 26.39 36.05
CA GLY A 7 6.17 25.50 37.17
C GLY A 7 5.62 24.09 36.98
N LEU A 8 6.29 23.18 37.67
CA LEU A 8 5.78 21.89 38.11
C LEU A 8 4.38 22.05 38.73
N LEU A 9 3.39 21.44 38.09
CA LEU A 9 2.18 20.95 38.74
C LEU A 9 2.09 19.46 38.42
N ALA A 10 2.67 18.68 39.32
CA ALA A 10 2.45 17.24 39.41
C ALA A 10 0.97 17.02 39.72
N SER A 11 0.19 16.73 38.68
CA SER A 11 -1.17 16.22 38.82
C SER A 11 -1.09 14.72 38.65
N TRP A 12 -1.01 14.02 39.78
CA TRP A 12 -1.36 12.61 39.85
C TRP A 12 -2.85 12.48 39.51
N LEU A 13 -3.16 12.07 38.29
CA LEU A 13 -4.42 11.43 37.92
C LEU A 13 -4.05 9.99 37.60
N ALA A 14 -4.08 9.15 38.63
CA ALA A 14 -5.22 8.28 38.90
C ALA A 14 -5.28 7.18 37.84
N CYS A 15 -4.89 5.98 38.30
CA CYS A 15 -5.06 4.71 37.62
C CYS A 15 -6.30 4.72 36.73
N SER A 16 -6.10 4.61 35.42
CA SER A 16 -7.10 4.01 34.55
C SER A 16 -7.30 2.59 35.08
N SER A 17 -8.29 2.47 35.95
CA SER A 17 -8.88 1.22 36.36
C SER A 17 -9.25 0.52 35.06
N GLY A 18 -8.47 -0.49 34.70
CA GLY A 18 -8.85 -1.39 33.62
C GLY A 18 -10.26 -1.85 33.94
N PHE A 19 -11.20 -1.54 33.05
CA PHE A 19 -12.44 -2.30 33.01
C PHE A 19 -12.03 -3.73 32.71
N SER A 20 -11.80 -4.52 33.77
CA SER A 20 -11.72 -5.97 33.66
C SER A 20 -13.11 -6.43 33.25
N PHE A 21 -13.29 -6.63 31.94
CA PHE A 21 -14.42 -7.37 31.42
C PHE A 21 -14.28 -8.80 31.94
N SER A 22 -14.94 -9.11 33.07
CA SER A 22 -14.82 -10.40 33.77
C SER A 22 -15.30 -11.61 32.95
N ASN A 23 -15.84 -11.37 31.75
CA ASN A 23 -16.28 -12.38 30.78
C ASN A 23 -15.64 -12.20 29.39
N ALA A 24 -14.56 -11.41 29.26
CA ALA A 24 -13.85 -11.32 27.98
C ALA A 24 -13.18 -12.67 27.67
N PRO A 25 -13.24 -13.16 26.42
CA PRO A 25 -12.55 -14.39 26.06
C PRO A 25 -11.04 -14.23 26.30
N ASP A 26 -10.42 -15.28 26.81
CA ASP A 26 -8.96 -15.35 27.01
C ASP A 26 -8.22 -15.22 25.66
N ASP A 27 -7.21 -14.36 25.58
CA ASP A 27 -6.57 -14.00 24.31
C ASP A 27 -5.91 -15.22 23.62
N PRO A 28 -5.12 -16.08 24.30
CA PRO A 28 -4.68 -17.36 23.74
C PRO A 28 -5.82 -18.27 23.26
N ALA A 29 -6.95 -18.30 23.97
CA ALA A 29 -8.11 -19.11 23.59
C ALA A 29 -8.77 -18.60 22.30
N ILE A 30 -8.88 -17.28 22.13
CA ILE A 30 -9.36 -16.64 20.88
C ILE A 30 -8.53 -17.14 19.69
N TRP A 31 -7.20 -17.05 19.81
CA TRP A 31 -6.32 -17.46 18.72
C TRP A 31 -6.45 -18.94 18.38
N LYS A 32 -6.48 -19.80 19.40
CA LYS A 32 -6.63 -21.24 19.22
C LYS A 32 -7.94 -21.61 18.54
N GLU A 33 -9.07 -21.02 18.98
CA GLU A 33 -10.39 -21.22 18.35
C GLU A 33 -10.39 -20.74 16.89
N PHE A 34 -9.82 -19.55 16.64
CA PHE A 34 -9.72 -18.96 15.31
C PHE A 34 -8.91 -19.83 14.34
N VAL A 35 -7.68 -20.20 14.72
CA VAL A 35 -6.81 -21.04 13.88
C VAL A 35 -7.42 -22.42 13.65
N ALA A 36 -8.01 -23.03 14.68
CA ALA A 36 -8.69 -24.32 14.54
C ALA A 36 -9.86 -24.23 13.56
N SER A 37 -10.70 -23.19 13.68
CA SER A 37 -11.85 -22.98 12.78
C SER A 37 -11.41 -22.71 11.34
N LEU A 38 -10.32 -21.97 11.16
CA LEU A 38 -9.77 -21.67 9.85
C LEU A 38 -9.13 -22.90 9.20
N LYS A 39 -8.37 -23.70 9.96
CA LYS A 39 -7.81 -25.00 9.52
C LYS A 39 -8.91 -26.01 9.15
N ALA A 40 -10.01 -26.04 9.91
CA ALA A 40 -11.15 -26.94 9.67
C ALA A 40 -12.12 -26.44 8.58
N GLY A 41 -11.94 -25.21 8.07
CA GLY A 41 -12.86 -24.62 7.09
C GLY A 41 -14.24 -24.25 7.66
N THR A 42 -14.37 -24.18 8.99
CA THR A 42 -15.64 -23.90 9.69
C THR A 42 -15.82 -22.43 10.07
N LEU A 43 -14.83 -21.58 9.82
CA LEU A 43 -14.96 -20.13 10.01
C LEU A 43 -15.99 -19.54 9.03
N THR A 44 -16.97 -18.83 9.56
CA THR A 44 -18.11 -18.25 8.84
C THR A 44 -18.18 -16.74 8.99
N VAL A 45 -19.00 -16.09 8.15
CA VAL A 45 -19.05 -14.63 8.01
C VAL A 45 -19.56 -13.91 9.28
N ASP A 46 -20.29 -14.60 10.15
CA ASP A 46 -20.74 -14.09 11.46
C ASP A 46 -19.59 -13.85 12.45
N ARG A 47 -18.42 -14.46 12.22
CA ARG A 47 -17.19 -14.20 12.99
C ARG A 47 -16.35 -13.06 12.42
N ILE A 48 -16.83 -12.37 11.40
CA ILE A 48 -16.14 -11.25 10.75
C ILE A 48 -16.87 -9.94 11.10
N ARG A 49 -16.12 -8.99 11.68
CA ARG A 49 -16.58 -7.63 11.99
C ARG A 49 -15.52 -6.62 11.54
N PRO A 50 -15.55 -6.16 10.28
CA PRO A 50 -14.51 -5.33 9.70
C PRO A 50 -14.30 -4.02 10.47
N LEU A 51 -13.04 -3.70 10.78
CA LEU A 51 -12.68 -2.46 11.48
C LEU A 51 -12.79 -1.21 10.59
N TYR A 52 -12.63 -1.36 9.28
CA TYR A 52 -12.43 -0.24 8.35
C TYR A 52 -13.42 -0.23 7.17
N GLY A 53 -14.64 -0.73 7.38
CA GLY A 53 -15.73 -0.62 6.41
C GLY A 53 -15.60 -1.51 5.16
N THR A 54 -14.71 -2.49 5.17
CA THR A 54 -14.56 -3.49 4.09
C THR A 54 -15.65 -4.56 4.15
N ASP A 55 -15.87 -5.24 3.03
CA ASP A 55 -16.83 -6.34 2.89
C ASP A 55 -16.42 -7.58 3.71
N LYS A 56 -17.37 -8.23 4.38
CA LYS A 56 -17.08 -9.33 5.31
C LYS A 56 -16.70 -10.62 4.58
N GLU A 57 -17.35 -10.87 3.45
CA GLU A 57 -17.16 -12.03 2.59
C GLU A 57 -15.76 -11.98 1.98
N LEU A 58 -15.30 -10.79 1.59
CA LEU A 58 -13.94 -10.55 1.11
C LEU A 58 -12.89 -10.86 2.18
N HIS A 59 -13.11 -10.43 3.43
CA HIS A 59 -12.23 -10.78 4.57
C HIS A 59 -12.17 -12.29 4.78
N LEU A 60 -13.32 -12.97 4.78
CA LEU A 60 -13.37 -14.42 4.94
C LEU A 60 -12.64 -15.13 3.79
N LYS A 61 -12.81 -14.65 2.54
CA LYS A 61 -12.11 -15.18 1.38
C LYS A 61 -10.60 -15.05 1.55
N TRP A 62 -10.09 -13.88 1.92
CA TRP A 62 -8.66 -13.69 2.13
C TRP A 62 -8.08 -14.57 3.24
N LEU A 63 -8.79 -14.74 4.35
CA LEU A 63 -8.36 -15.65 5.41
C LEU A 63 -8.25 -17.09 4.91
N LYS A 64 -9.22 -17.55 4.11
CA LYS A 64 -9.20 -18.89 3.50
C LYS A 64 -8.06 -19.03 2.50
N ASP A 65 -7.87 -18.05 1.62
CA ASP A 65 -6.79 -18.04 0.64
C ASP A 65 -5.42 -18.06 1.33
N LEU A 66 -5.27 -17.28 2.41
CA LEU A 66 -4.05 -17.24 3.22
C LEU A 66 -3.77 -18.57 3.91
N MET A 67 -4.77 -19.16 4.56
CA MET A 67 -4.64 -20.47 5.21
C MET A 67 -4.24 -21.54 4.20
N LYS A 68 -4.93 -21.58 3.04
CA LYS A 68 -4.59 -22.47 1.93
C LYS A 68 -3.15 -22.26 1.48
N ALA A 69 -2.74 -21.03 1.24
CA ALA A 69 -1.38 -20.73 0.77
C ALA A 69 -0.32 -21.15 1.80
N THR A 70 -0.55 -20.98 3.11
CA THR A 70 0.37 -21.50 4.14
C THR A 70 0.40 -23.03 4.18
N GLY A 71 -0.76 -23.69 3.98
CA GLY A 71 -0.89 -25.14 3.93
C GLY A 71 -0.18 -25.77 2.74
N ASP A 72 -0.36 -25.20 1.54
CA ASP A 72 0.29 -25.65 0.30
C ASP A 72 1.83 -25.60 0.38
N ASN A 73 2.38 -24.78 1.28
CA ASN A 73 3.82 -24.67 1.54
C ASN A 73 4.30 -25.49 2.75
N GLY A 74 3.45 -26.34 3.34
CA GLY A 74 3.79 -27.14 4.52
C GLY A 74 4.07 -26.31 5.78
N ALA A 75 3.57 -25.09 5.85
CA ALA A 75 3.90 -24.10 6.86
C ALA A 75 2.75 -23.83 7.86
N LEU A 76 1.87 -24.83 8.09
CA LEU A 76 0.73 -24.68 9.01
C LEU A 76 1.15 -24.44 10.47
N SER A 77 2.36 -24.85 10.85
CA SER A 77 2.93 -24.62 12.17
C SER A 77 3.24 -23.15 12.44
N ASP A 78 3.35 -22.33 11.39
CA ASP A 78 3.66 -20.89 11.50
C ASP A 78 2.54 -20.12 12.23
N TRP A 79 1.36 -20.72 12.34
CA TRP A 79 0.22 -20.18 13.06
C TRP A 79 0.23 -20.47 14.57
N ASP A 80 1.10 -21.34 15.07
CA ASP A 80 0.93 -21.92 16.41
C ASP A 80 1.44 -20.99 17.54
N ALA A 81 2.29 -20.01 17.23
CA ALA A 81 2.94 -19.16 18.24
C ALA A 81 2.88 -17.66 17.87
N PRO A 82 1.71 -17.00 18.03
CA PRO A 82 1.61 -15.57 17.83
C PRO A 82 2.23 -14.80 19.01
N GLU A 83 2.74 -13.61 18.73
CA GLU A 83 2.90 -12.58 19.75
C GLU A 83 1.54 -11.92 20.00
N ILE A 84 1.14 -11.81 21.27
CA ILE A 84 -0.19 -11.32 21.68
C ILE A 84 -0.06 -9.91 22.24
N ILE A 85 -0.78 -8.96 21.64
CA ILE A 85 -0.73 -7.53 22.00
C ILE A 85 -2.16 -7.04 22.31
N PRO A 86 -2.58 -6.98 23.58
CA PRO A 86 -3.90 -6.47 23.96
C PRO A 86 -3.95 -4.93 23.91
N VAL A 87 -4.99 -4.37 23.31
CA VAL A 87 -5.21 -2.91 23.19
C VAL A 87 -6.69 -2.58 23.42
N GLY A 88 -7.05 -2.23 24.65
CA GLY A 88 -8.44 -1.94 25.02
C GLY A 88 -9.36 -3.16 24.78
N ASN A 89 -10.41 -2.99 23.96
CA ASN A 89 -11.28 -4.09 23.54
C ASN A 89 -10.75 -4.85 22.31
N LEU A 90 -9.56 -4.52 21.82
CA LEU A 90 -8.88 -5.23 20.74
C LEU A 90 -7.80 -6.16 21.28
N VAL A 91 -7.50 -7.18 20.49
CA VAL A 91 -6.26 -7.96 20.63
C VAL A 91 -5.65 -8.14 19.25
N HIS A 92 -4.35 -7.88 19.13
CA HIS A 92 -3.58 -8.11 17.93
C HIS A 92 -2.70 -9.34 18.10
N PHE A 93 -2.78 -10.26 17.15
CA PHE A 93 -1.90 -11.42 17.06
C PHE A 93 -0.91 -11.18 15.93
N VAL A 94 0.37 -11.08 16.28
CA VAL A 94 1.46 -10.90 15.33
C VAL A 94 2.07 -12.26 15.04
N VAL A 95 2.03 -12.68 13.77
CA VAL A 95 2.49 -13.99 13.30
C VAL A 95 3.43 -13.85 12.12
N LYS A 96 4.43 -14.72 12.05
CA LYS A 96 5.34 -14.81 10.91
C LYS A 96 4.92 -15.97 10.04
N LEU A 97 4.32 -15.68 8.88
CA LEU A 97 3.78 -16.71 8.00
C LEU A 97 4.68 -16.88 6.76
N ARG A 98 5.06 -18.11 6.46
CA ARG A 98 5.67 -18.47 5.18
C ARG A 98 4.60 -18.66 4.11
N ILE A 99 4.69 -17.85 3.07
CA ILE A 99 3.80 -17.88 1.90
C ILE A 99 4.70 -17.98 0.67
N GLY A 100 4.79 -19.18 0.09
CA GLY A 100 5.75 -19.52 -0.95
C GLY A 100 7.07 -20.08 -0.40
N ARG A 101 8.03 -20.34 -1.29
CA ARG A 101 9.27 -21.05 -0.95
C ARG A 101 10.30 -20.20 -0.20
N GLU A 102 10.27 -18.88 -0.33
CA GLU A 102 11.36 -18.02 0.15
C GLU A 102 10.92 -16.82 1.00
N MET A 103 9.61 -16.57 1.12
CA MET A 103 9.12 -15.36 1.77
C MET A 103 8.41 -15.67 3.09
N THR A 104 8.97 -15.16 4.18
CA THR A 104 8.32 -15.10 5.50
C THR A 104 7.90 -13.66 5.74
N THR A 105 6.62 -13.41 5.99
CA THR A 105 6.09 -12.06 6.24
C THR A 105 5.43 -12.02 7.62
N GLU A 106 5.77 -11.00 8.40
CA GLU A 106 5.09 -10.71 9.66
C GLU A 106 3.72 -10.07 9.36
N ARG A 107 2.68 -10.56 10.02
CA ARG A 107 1.29 -10.09 9.85
C ARG A 107 0.66 -9.84 11.20
N SER A 108 -0.09 -8.75 11.29
CA SER A 108 -0.93 -8.43 12.45
C SER A 108 -2.38 -8.77 12.14
N LEU A 109 -2.95 -9.72 12.89
CA LEU A 109 -4.37 -10.05 12.84
C LEU A 109 -5.06 -9.43 14.05
N SER A 110 -6.00 -8.53 13.79
CA SER A 110 -6.70 -7.75 14.81
C SER A 110 -8.08 -8.33 15.07
N PHE A 111 -8.43 -8.51 16.34
CA PHE A 111 -9.70 -9.06 16.80
C PHE A 111 -10.39 -8.10 17.76
N ILE A 112 -11.72 -8.08 17.71
CA ILE A 112 -12.59 -7.28 18.57
C ILE A 112 -13.19 -8.20 19.62
N LYS A 113 -13.05 -7.84 20.90
CA LYS A 113 -13.69 -8.50 22.04
C LYS A 113 -14.93 -7.72 22.46
N GLU A 114 -16.11 -8.32 22.31
CA GLU A 114 -17.39 -7.65 22.60
C GLU A 114 -18.46 -8.66 23.02
N GLY A 115 -19.20 -8.37 24.10
CA GLY A 115 -20.31 -9.21 24.55
C GLY A 115 -19.92 -10.65 24.89
N GLY A 116 -18.70 -10.87 25.41
CA GLY A 116 -18.15 -12.20 25.67
C GLY A 116 -17.83 -13.01 24.42
N ARG A 117 -17.80 -12.36 23.25
CA ARG A 117 -17.46 -12.97 21.95
C ARG A 117 -16.25 -12.27 21.35
N TRP A 118 -15.62 -12.93 20.39
CA TRP A 118 -14.57 -12.35 19.55
C TRP A 118 -15.02 -12.32 18.09
N TYR A 119 -14.52 -11.32 17.36
CA TYR A 119 -14.70 -11.16 15.92
C TYR A 119 -13.36 -10.83 15.27
N PHE A 120 -13.06 -11.44 14.13
CA PHE A 120 -11.94 -11.01 13.30
C PHE A 120 -12.26 -9.65 12.68
N GLY A 121 -11.35 -8.69 12.88
CA GLY A 121 -11.53 -7.30 12.49
C GLY A 121 -10.75 -6.90 11.24
N HIS A 122 -9.46 -7.19 11.21
CA HIS A 122 -8.57 -6.76 10.14
C HIS A 122 -7.27 -7.58 10.13
N MET A 123 -6.60 -7.63 8.99
CA MET A 123 -5.25 -8.16 8.85
C MET A 123 -4.39 -7.17 8.08
N GLU A 124 -3.19 -6.91 8.61
CA GLU A 124 -2.19 -6.06 7.98
C GLU A 124 -0.87 -6.83 7.83
N ASN A 125 -0.15 -6.61 6.72
CA ASN A 125 1.18 -7.17 6.45
C ASN A 125 2.28 -6.10 6.31
N ILE A 126 1.91 -4.82 6.42
CA ILE A 126 2.82 -3.69 6.55
C ILE A 126 2.53 -3.00 7.89
N MET A 127 3.34 -3.30 8.91
CA MET A 127 3.13 -2.79 10.27
C MET A 127 4.40 -2.15 10.84
N ILE A 128 4.21 -1.07 11.60
CA ILE A 128 5.29 -0.34 12.27
C ILE A 128 5.22 -0.65 13.77
N ARG A 129 6.28 -1.27 14.31
CA ARG A 129 6.36 -1.73 15.70
C ARG A 129 6.66 -0.61 16.70
N LEU A 130 5.79 0.41 16.73
CA LEU A 130 5.92 1.55 17.65
C LEU A 130 5.75 1.16 19.13
N ASP A 131 5.24 -0.03 19.42
CA ASP A 131 5.24 -0.63 20.75
C ASP A 131 6.66 -0.94 21.28
N ARG A 132 7.68 -0.90 20.40
CA ARG A 132 9.09 -1.19 20.72
C ARG A 132 9.97 0.05 20.76
N ILE A 133 9.41 1.26 20.86
CA ILE A 133 10.20 2.49 20.93
C ILE A 133 10.77 2.72 22.35
N PRO A 134 11.94 3.37 22.48
CA PRO A 134 12.43 3.86 23.76
C PRO A 134 11.46 4.85 24.42
N PRO A 135 11.50 4.99 25.77
CA PRO A 135 10.68 6.00 26.45
C PRO A 135 11.03 7.42 25.96
N PRO A 136 10.04 8.33 25.90
CA PRO A 136 10.30 9.71 25.50
C PRO A 136 11.32 10.44 26.41
N PRO A 137 12.11 11.38 25.87
CA PRO A 137 12.16 11.76 24.46
C PRO A 137 12.93 10.73 23.61
N THR A 138 12.37 10.35 22.46
CA THR A 138 13.02 9.49 21.47
C THR A 138 13.02 10.14 20.09
N SER A 139 14.12 10.00 19.36
CA SER A 139 14.25 10.32 17.92
C SER A 139 14.50 9.07 17.08
N GLU A 140 14.56 7.90 17.71
CA GLU A 140 14.79 6.63 17.06
C GLU A 140 13.46 5.89 16.93
N PHE A 141 13.11 5.59 15.67
CA PHE A 141 11.89 4.86 15.31
C PHE A 141 12.27 3.61 14.52
N PRO A 142 11.54 2.49 14.66
CA PRO A 142 11.83 1.26 13.95
C PRO A 142 11.84 1.50 12.42
N PRO A 143 12.92 1.13 11.71
CA PRO A 143 12.96 1.25 10.27
C PRO A 143 12.05 0.20 9.62
N LEU A 144 11.59 0.50 8.41
CA LEU A 144 10.98 -0.49 7.51
C LEU A 144 11.93 -0.79 6.35
N PRO A 145 11.83 -1.97 5.71
CA PRO A 145 12.54 -2.24 4.46
C PRO A 145 12.20 -1.19 3.39
N GLU A 146 13.18 -0.82 2.54
CA GLU A 146 12.98 0.22 1.52
C GLU A 146 11.83 -0.10 0.56
N GLU A 147 11.68 -1.38 0.18
CA GLU A 147 10.56 -1.82 -0.67
C GLU A 147 9.21 -1.58 0.02
N THR A 148 9.11 -1.85 1.32
CA THR A 148 7.91 -1.58 2.10
C THR A 148 7.61 -0.08 2.18
N MET A 149 8.63 0.76 2.42
CA MET A 149 8.46 2.21 2.42
C MET A 149 8.08 2.74 1.03
N THR A 150 8.65 2.18 -0.03
CA THR A 150 8.31 2.50 -1.42
C THR A 150 6.85 2.18 -1.71
N TRP A 151 6.38 1.01 -1.29
CA TRP A 151 4.98 0.63 -1.39
C TRP A 151 4.08 1.64 -0.68
N GLN A 152 4.37 1.96 0.60
CA GLN A 152 3.58 2.92 1.38
C GLN A 152 3.55 4.31 0.75
N ARG A 153 4.70 4.84 0.29
CA ARG A 153 4.77 6.14 -0.38
C ARG A 153 3.92 6.18 -1.64
N ASN A 154 3.99 5.12 -2.47
CA ASN A 154 3.16 5.01 -3.66
C ASN A 154 1.68 4.86 -3.30
N GLU A 155 1.33 4.05 -2.31
CA GLU A 155 -0.05 3.87 -1.88
C GLU A 155 -0.68 5.18 -1.43
N ILE A 156 0.03 5.97 -0.62
CA ILE A 156 -0.41 7.31 -0.20
C ILE A 156 -0.60 8.21 -1.43
N LEU A 157 0.44 8.34 -2.27
CA LEU A 157 0.44 9.21 -3.44
C LEU A 157 -0.74 8.90 -4.38
N TRP A 158 -0.89 7.63 -4.77
CA TRP A 158 -1.90 7.24 -5.75
C TRP A 158 -3.30 7.28 -5.15
N SER A 159 -3.46 6.98 -3.86
CA SER A 159 -4.74 7.15 -3.17
C SER A 159 -5.18 8.62 -3.15
N ASP A 160 -4.26 9.54 -2.89
CA ASP A 160 -4.56 10.98 -2.90
C ASP A 160 -4.90 11.48 -4.31
N LEU A 161 -4.16 11.04 -5.33
CA LEU A 161 -4.46 11.40 -6.72
C LEU A 161 -5.83 10.87 -7.15
N VAL A 162 -6.17 9.63 -6.81
CA VAL A 162 -7.52 9.07 -7.06
C VAL A 162 -8.59 9.87 -6.33
N ARG A 163 -8.37 10.23 -5.06
CA ARG A 163 -9.31 11.05 -4.29
C ARG A 163 -9.53 12.41 -4.92
N ILE A 164 -8.46 13.08 -5.35
CA ILE A 164 -8.52 14.37 -6.07
C ILE A 164 -9.28 14.21 -7.38
N TYR A 165 -8.97 13.17 -8.16
CA TYR A 165 -9.67 12.84 -9.41
C TYR A 165 -11.17 12.73 -9.17
N LEU A 166 -11.59 11.88 -8.22
CA LEU A 166 -13.01 11.62 -7.96
C LEU A 166 -13.74 12.84 -7.44
N ALA A 167 -13.14 13.60 -6.51
CA ALA A 167 -13.73 14.81 -5.99
C ALA A 167 -13.93 15.87 -7.09
N THR A 168 -12.93 16.04 -7.94
CA THR A 168 -12.98 17.01 -9.05
C THR A 168 -13.94 16.54 -10.15
N ALA A 169 -13.89 15.26 -10.52
CA ALA A 169 -14.75 14.70 -11.56
C ALA A 169 -16.23 14.83 -11.19
N LYS A 170 -16.57 14.68 -9.91
CA LYS A 170 -17.93 14.88 -9.39
C LYS A 170 -18.42 16.33 -9.55
N GLN A 171 -17.53 17.33 -9.44
CA GLN A 171 -17.89 18.74 -9.47
C GLN A 171 -17.81 19.35 -10.88
N ASN A 172 -16.80 18.96 -11.66
CA ASN A 172 -16.42 19.63 -12.90
C ASN A 172 -16.39 18.70 -14.13
N GLY A 173 -16.68 17.41 -13.95
CA GLY A 173 -16.62 16.41 -15.01
C GLY A 173 -15.26 15.73 -15.14
N ARG A 174 -15.25 14.52 -15.71
CA ARG A 174 -14.07 13.66 -15.82
C ARG A 174 -12.95 14.28 -16.65
N ASP A 175 -13.27 14.90 -17.78
CA ASP A 175 -12.27 15.51 -18.67
C ASP A 175 -11.52 16.65 -17.97
N PHE A 176 -12.23 17.47 -17.20
CA PHE A 176 -11.62 18.52 -16.39
C PHE A 176 -10.68 17.92 -15.35
N ALA A 177 -11.12 16.88 -14.62
CA ALA A 177 -10.30 16.21 -13.63
C ALA A 177 -9.03 15.57 -14.23
N LEU A 178 -9.14 14.91 -15.39
CA LEU A 178 -8.00 14.36 -16.12
C LEU A 178 -7.01 15.44 -16.56
N ASN A 179 -7.51 16.60 -16.99
CA ASN A 179 -6.64 17.73 -17.38
C ASN A 179 -5.82 18.28 -16.21
N LEU A 180 -6.25 18.12 -14.95
CA LEU A 180 -5.43 18.52 -13.80
C LEU A 180 -4.16 17.69 -13.63
N PHE A 181 -4.13 16.47 -14.20
CA PHE A 181 -2.94 15.61 -14.15
C PHE A 181 -1.98 15.81 -15.31
N LYS A 182 -2.29 16.72 -16.25
CA LYS A 182 -1.43 17.08 -17.38
C LYS A 182 -0.36 18.08 -16.93
N THR A 183 0.62 17.57 -16.19
CA THR A 183 1.75 18.35 -15.64
C THR A 183 3.07 18.02 -16.36
N GLY A 184 3.00 17.65 -17.63
CA GLY A 184 4.13 17.18 -18.41
C GLY A 184 5.20 18.23 -18.65
N ASP A 185 4.82 19.51 -18.66
CA ASP A 185 5.72 20.66 -18.74
C ASP A 185 6.69 20.69 -17.54
N GLY A 186 6.18 20.56 -16.31
CA GLY A 186 6.98 20.51 -15.09
C GLY A 186 7.88 19.28 -15.05
N TYR A 187 7.37 18.12 -15.47
CA TYR A 187 8.18 16.91 -15.58
C TYR A 187 9.32 17.06 -16.59
N PHE A 188 9.06 17.67 -17.75
CA PHE A 188 10.06 17.93 -18.77
C PHE A 188 11.10 18.96 -18.32
N VAL A 189 10.69 19.98 -17.55
CA VAL A 189 11.62 20.89 -16.88
C VAL A 189 12.56 20.12 -15.94
N GLY A 190 12.03 19.24 -15.09
CA GLY A 190 12.85 18.38 -14.24
C GLY A 190 13.84 17.55 -15.05
N ALA A 191 13.38 16.91 -16.13
CA ALA A 191 14.23 16.08 -16.99
C ALA A 191 15.43 16.83 -17.57
N LYS A 192 15.20 17.99 -18.20
CA LYS A 192 16.28 18.77 -18.83
C LYS A 192 17.21 19.45 -17.82
N SER A 193 16.72 19.73 -16.62
CA SER A 193 17.51 20.35 -15.56
C SER A 193 18.36 19.34 -14.78
N TRP A 194 17.85 18.14 -14.52
CA TRP A 194 18.55 17.12 -13.71
C TRP A 194 19.36 16.12 -14.54
N VAL A 195 19.11 16.06 -15.85
CA VAL A 195 19.93 15.29 -16.81
C VAL A 195 20.49 16.22 -17.90
N PRO A 196 21.35 17.18 -17.55
CA PRO A 196 21.75 18.27 -18.46
C PRO A 196 22.81 17.86 -19.50
N PHE A 197 23.20 16.59 -19.56
CA PHE A 197 24.34 16.12 -20.34
C PHE A 197 23.96 15.60 -21.74
N VAL A 198 22.68 15.61 -22.10
CA VAL A 198 22.16 15.13 -23.39
C VAL A 198 21.05 16.07 -23.91
N PRO A 199 20.68 16.01 -25.21
CA PRO A 199 19.58 16.80 -25.74
C PRO A 199 18.26 16.58 -24.98
N PRO A 200 17.36 17.58 -24.86
CA PRO A 200 16.19 17.51 -23.99
C PRO A 200 15.28 16.29 -24.20
N ALA A 201 15.00 15.91 -25.45
CA ALA A 201 14.17 14.74 -25.75
C ALA A 201 14.80 13.44 -25.22
N ARG A 202 16.13 13.30 -25.33
CA ARG A 202 16.86 12.16 -24.77
C ARG A 202 16.95 12.24 -23.24
N ALA A 203 17.11 13.44 -22.69
CA ALA A 203 17.10 13.69 -21.25
C ALA A 203 15.79 13.23 -20.62
N PHE A 204 14.66 13.46 -21.29
CA PHE A 204 13.34 12.97 -20.87
C PHE A 204 13.30 11.45 -20.67
N ILE A 205 13.78 10.66 -21.64
CA ILE A 205 13.76 9.19 -21.52
C ILE A 205 14.71 8.71 -20.40
N LEU A 206 15.91 9.27 -20.31
CA LEU A 206 16.87 8.91 -19.26
C LEU A 206 16.34 9.29 -17.87
N TYR A 207 15.73 10.46 -17.76
CA TYR A 207 15.12 10.92 -16.52
C TYR A 207 13.93 10.06 -16.14
N LEU A 208 13.06 9.68 -17.07
CA LEU A 208 11.98 8.72 -16.86
C LEU A 208 12.52 7.44 -16.25
N CYS A 209 13.50 6.81 -16.89
CA CYS A 209 14.07 5.55 -16.40
C CYS A 209 14.68 5.70 -15.00
N TRP A 210 15.41 6.79 -14.76
CA TRP A 210 16.00 7.06 -13.46
C TRP A 210 14.94 7.34 -12.39
N ALA A 211 13.97 8.21 -12.65
CA ALA A 211 12.94 8.60 -11.68
C ALA A 211 12.05 7.42 -11.32
N GLU A 212 11.57 6.68 -12.32
CA GLU A 212 10.72 5.52 -12.10
C GLU A 212 11.47 4.42 -11.33
N SER A 213 12.75 4.18 -11.61
CA SER A 213 13.53 3.15 -10.88
C SER A 213 14.08 3.58 -9.52
N ARG A 214 14.45 4.86 -9.34
CA ARG A 214 15.15 5.34 -8.14
C ARG A 214 14.29 6.18 -7.21
N LEU A 215 13.36 6.97 -7.74
CA LEU A 215 12.47 7.79 -6.92
C LEU A 215 11.18 7.05 -6.57
N TYR A 216 10.58 6.38 -7.55
CA TYR A 216 9.29 5.68 -7.37
C TYR A 216 9.45 4.17 -7.13
N GLY A 217 10.66 3.63 -7.32
CA GLY A 217 11.02 2.24 -7.06
C GLY A 217 10.39 1.21 -7.98
N ASN A 218 9.88 1.62 -9.15
CA ASN A 218 9.36 0.74 -10.19
C ASN A 218 10.50 -0.08 -10.82
N LEU A 219 10.20 -1.29 -11.31
CA LEU A 219 11.19 -2.05 -12.08
C LEU A 219 11.16 -1.55 -13.52
N VAL A 220 12.28 -1.00 -13.99
CA VAL A 220 12.37 -0.34 -15.29
C VAL A 220 13.56 -0.86 -16.07
N THR A 221 13.32 -1.19 -17.34
CA THR A 221 14.33 -1.57 -18.31
C THR A 221 14.22 -0.65 -19.52
N LEU A 222 15.31 0.06 -19.83
CA LEU A 222 15.46 0.79 -21.08
C LEU A 222 15.93 -0.19 -22.16
N GLU A 223 15.03 -0.62 -23.02
CA GLU A 223 15.32 -1.62 -24.06
C GLU A 223 15.97 -0.98 -25.29
N LYS A 224 15.58 0.25 -25.61
CA LYS A 224 16.06 0.98 -26.77
C LYS A 224 16.07 2.48 -26.54
N LEU A 225 17.10 3.16 -27.04
CA LEU A 225 17.19 4.62 -27.04
C LEU A 225 18.02 5.11 -28.24
N THR A 226 17.37 5.76 -29.18
CA THR A 226 17.97 6.50 -30.30
C THR A 226 17.47 7.95 -30.30
N ASP A 227 17.78 8.72 -31.33
CA ASP A 227 17.28 10.11 -31.45
C ASP A 227 15.83 10.17 -32.00
N GLU A 228 15.28 9.02 -32.44
CA GLU A 228 14.00 8.89 -33.16
C GLU A 228 13.00 7.99 -32.43
N GLU A 229 13.49 7.06 -31.61
CA GLU A 229 12.66 6.14 -30.87
C GLU A 229 13.28 5.75 -29.53
N ALA A 230 12.42 5.38 -28.59
CA ALA A 230 12.81 4.73 -27.35
C ALA A 230 11.77 3.70 -26.93
N VAL A 231 12.23 2.64 -26.27
CA VAL A 231 11.37 1.59 -25.74
C VAL A 231 11.73 1.37 -24.28
N VAL A 232 10.75 1.57 -23.40
CA VAL A 232 10.92 1.40 -21.96
C VAL A 232 9.91 0.38 -21.46
N ARG A 233 10.41 -0.72 -20.89
CA ARG A 233 9.60 -1.71 -20.18
C ARG A 233 9.55 -1.34 -18.71
N MET A 234 8.36 -1.31 -18.13
CA MET A 234 8.16 -0.92 -16.75
C MET A 234 7.13 -1.81 -16.05
N GLN A 235 7.46 -2.25 -14.84
CA GLN A 235 6.54 -2.84 -13.89
C GLN A 235 6.25 -1.78 -12.81
N THR A 236 5.05 -1.22 -12.82
CA THR A 236 4.73 -0.01 -12.02
C THR A 236 3.87 -0.30 -10.80
N HIS A 237 4.27 0.28 -9.66
CA HIS A 237 3.48 0.29 -8.43
C HIS A 237 2.06 0.80 -8.65
N PHE A 238 1.84 1.69 -9.64
CA PHE A 238 0.52 2.20 -9.98
C PHE A 238 -0.48 1.06 -10.18
N PHE A 239 -0.19 0.10 -11.06
CA PHE A 239 -1.08 -1.04 -11.33
C PHE A 239 -1.02 -2.10 -10.24
N PHE A 240 0.14 -2.34 -9.62
CA PHE A 240 0.23 -3.25 -8.47
C PHE A 240 -0.71 -2.85 -7.34
N LEU A 241 -0.77 -1.55 -7.03
CA LEU A 241 -1.65 -1.04 -5.98
C LEU A 241 -3.11 -1.27 -6.33
N TYR A 242 -3.55 -1.00 -7.55
CA TYR A 242 -4.92 -1.30 -7.94
C TYR A 242 -5.24 -2.81 -7.85
N GLN A 243 -4.29 -3.68 -8.20
CA GLN A 243 -4.51 -5.12 -8.17
C GLN A 243 -4.44 -5.72 -6.75
N ARG A 244 -3.67 -5.12 -5.85
CA ARG A 244 -3.38 -5.68 -4.52
C ARG A 244 -4.11 -4.97 -3.39
N SER A 245 -4.41 -3.69 -3.54
CA SER A 245 -5.13 -2.91 -2.56
C SER A 245 -6.64 -2.98 -2.81
N SER A 246 -7.38 -3.35 -1.77
CA SER A 246 -8.82 -3.60 -1.89
C SER A 246 -9.64 -2.33 -1.97
N HIS A 247 -9.16 -1.22 -1.40
CA HIS A 247 -9.90 0.03 -1.32
C HIS A 247 -9.92 0.78 -2.66
N MET A 248 -8.85 0.71 -3.46
CA MET A 248 -8.82 1.35 -4.79
C MET A 248 -9.94 0.85 -5.71
N ARG A 249 -10.17 -0.46 -5.74
CA ARG A 249 -11.19 -1.12 -6.59
C ARG A 249 -12.62 -0.76 -6.20
N GLN A 250 -12.84 -0.26 -4.99
CA GLN A 250 -14.16 0.22 -4.54
C GLN A 250 -14.46 1.62 -5.07
N TRP A 251 -13.45 2.38 -5.49
CA TRP A 251 -13.58 3.80 -5.80
C TRP A 251 -13.70 4.09 -7.30
N LEU A 252 -13.01 3.33 -8.15
CA LEU A 252 -13.10 3.46 -9.60
C LEU A 252 -12.83 2.14 -10.30
N SER A 253 -13.30 2.04 -11.55
CA SER A 253 -13.01 0.90 -12.42
C SER A 253 -11.55 0.87 -12.87
N PHE A 254 -11.08 -0.31 -13.28
CA PHE A 254 -9.72 -0.47 -13.78
C PHE A 254 -9.48 0.39 -15.03
N GLU A 255 -10.48 0.49 -15.90
CA GLU A 255 -10.44 1.29 -17.11
C GLU A 255 -10.26 2.78 -16.83
N GLU A 256 -10.96 3.30 -15.83
CA GLU A 256 -10.78 4.69 -15.39
C GLU A 256 -9.40 4.91 -14.76
N TYR A 257 -8.94 3.97 -13.93
CA TYR A 257 -7.62 4.04 -13.31
C TYR A 257 -6.50 4.03 -14.35
N ARG A 258 -6.64 3.19 -15.38
CA ARG A 258 -5.76 3.15 -16.55
C ARG A 258 -5.76 4.46 -17.33
N THR A 259 -6.92 5.07 -17.53
CA THR A 259 -7.04 6.37 -18.23
C THR A 259 -6.24 7.47 -17.53
N ILE A 260 -6.17 7.47 -16.19
CA ILE A 260 -5.34 8.42 -15.44
C ILE A 260 -3.86 8.23 -15.78
N PHE A 261 -3.37 6.97 -15.76
CA PHE A 261 -2.00 6.64 -16.11
C PHE A 261 -1.64 7.09 -17.53
N GLU A 262 -2.49 6.73 -18.50
CA GLU A 262 -2.28 7.07 -19.90
C GLU A 262 -2.26 8.60 -20.11
N THR A 263 -3.19 9.32 -19.47
CA THR A 263 -3.26 10.78 -19.55
C THR A 263 -1.96 11.43 -19.07
N ILE A 264 -1.45 11.00 -17.91
CA ILE A 264 -0.20 11.53 -17.33
C ILE A 264 0.97 11.27 -18.28
N TRP A 265 1.14 10.04 -18.74
CA TRP A 265 2.30 9.66 -19.54
C TRP A 265 2.29 10.21 -20.96
N GLN A 266 1.11 10.24 -21.60
CA GLN A 266 0.97 10.84 -22.92
C GLN A 266 1.23 12.34 -22.89
N ASP A 267 0.77 13.05 -21.85
CA ASP A 267 1.05 14.47 -21.67
C ASP A 267 2.54 14.74 -21.43
N ARG A 268 3.18 13.97 -20.54
CA ARG A 268 4.63 14.02 -20.31
C ARG A 268 5.43 13.80 -21.59
N ALA A 269 5.10 12.76 -22.35
CA ALA A 269 5.76 12.44 -23.61
C ALA A 269 5.61 13.58 -24.63
N LYS A 270 4.37 14.09 -24.79
CA LYS A 270 4.06 15.18 -25.72
C LYS A 270 4.88 16.43 -25.41
N ASN A 271 4.98 16.83 -24.14
CA ASN A 271 5.75 18.00 -23.72
C ASN A 271 7.26 17.86 -24.00
N ALA A 272 7.76 16.62 -24.06
CA ALA A 272 9.14 16.32 -24.38
C ALA A 272 9.41 16.07 -25.88
N GLY A 273 8.41 16.27 -26.74
CA GLY A 273 8.54 16.06 -28.19
C GLY A 273 8.41 14.60 -28.63
N TRP A 274 7.83 13.73 -27.80
CA TRP A 274 7.59 12.34 -28.11
C TRP A 274 6.10 12.04 -28.32
N LYS A 275 5.81 11.19 -29.30
CA LYS A 275 4.54 10.46 -29.42
C LYS A 275 4.69 9.12 -28.69
N LEU A 276 3.83 8.88 -27.71
CA LEU A 276 3.83 7.67 -26.89
C LEU A 276 2.69 6.73 -27.27
N ALA A 277 3.01 5.45 -27.46
CA ALA A 277 2.07 4.33 -27.43
C ALA A 277 2.37 3.44 -26.23
N ILE A 278 1.33 2.97 -25.54
CA ILE A 278 1.44 2.15 -24.32
C ILE A 278 0.88 0.77 -24.62
N GLU A 279 1.69 -0.26 -24.39
CA GLU A 279 1.33 -1.66 -24.55
C GLU A 279 1.30 -2.36 -23.19
N TYR A 280 0.27 -3.16 -22.93
CA TYR A 280 0.09 -3.91 -21.69
C TYR A 280 0.41 -5.39 -21.94
N GLN A 281 1.38 -5.95 -21.22
CA GLN A 281 1.97 -7.26 -21.54
C GLN A 281 1.24 -8.44 -20.91
N ASP A 282 0.46 -8.20 -19.86
CA ASP A 282 -0.19 -9.25 -19.09
C ASP A 282 -1.66 -8.93 -18.80
N PRO A 283 -2.52 -9.95 -18.55
CA PRO A 283 -3.93 -9.73 -18.26
C PRO A 283 -4.18 -8.89 -17.01
N GLU A 284 -3.25 -8.87 -16.05
CA GLU A 284 -3.33 -8.05 -14.84
C GLU A 284 -2.80 -6.62 -15.05
N CYS A 285 -2.24 -6.35 -16.24
CA CYS A 285 -1.62 -5.10 -16.66
C CYS A 285 -0.53 -4.60 -15.68
N LEU A 286 0.16 -5.51 -15.02
CA LEU A 286 1.23 -5.20 -14.08
C LEU A 286 2.49 -4.69 -14.77
N GLN A 287 2.67 -5.06 -16.04
CA GLN A 287 3.79 -4.70 -16.88
C GLN A 287 3.33 -3.94 -18.12
N VAL A 288 3.97 -2.80 -18.36
CA VAL A 288 3.75 -1.96 -19.55
C VAL A 288 5.03 -1.80 -20.36
N VAL A 289 4.87 -1.63 -21.67
CA VAL A 289 5.92 -1.20 -22.58
C VAL A 289 5.52 0.15 -23.16
N LEU A 290 6.36 1.15 -22.94
CA LEU A 290 6.21 2.51 -23.40
C LEU A 290 7.03 2.68 -24.69
N HIS A 291 6.34 2.84 -25.81
CA HIS A 291 6.93 3.02 -27.13
C HIS A 291 6.90 4.50 -27.51
N PHE A 292 8.08 5.13 -27.51
CA PHE A 292 8.23 6.53 -27.87
C PHE A 292 8.75 6.65 -29.30
N THR A 293 8.11 7.51 -30.08
CA THR A 293 8.55 7.90 -31.42
C THR A 293 8.61 9.41 -31.48
N LYS A 294 9.60 9.97 -32.18
CA LYS A 294 9.76 11.42 -32.30
C LYS A 294 8.51 12.02 -32.92
N ALA A 295 7.96 13.07 -32.30
CA ALA A 295 6.87 13.82 -32.90
C ALA A 295 7.40 14.55 -34.14
N ALA A 296 6.63 14.50 -35.24
CA ALA A 296 6.92 15.23 -36.47
C ALA A 296 6.76 16.74 -36.27
#